data_AF-A0A2U2PFM2-F1
#
_entry.id   AF-A0A2U2PFM2-F1
#
_cell.length_a   1.000
_cell.length_b   1.000
_cell.length_c   1.000
_cell.angle_alpha   90.00
_cell.angle_beta   90.00
_cell.angle_gamma   90.00
#
_symmetry.space_group_name_H-M   'P 1'
#
loop_
_entity.id
_entity.type
_entity.pdbx_description
1 polymer ?
#
loop_
_entity_poly.entity_id
_entity_poly.type
_entity_poly.pdbx_seq_one_letter_code
_entity_poly.pdbx_strand_id
1 'polypeptide(L)'
;MKNDLFIRTLVGDHYSDKALRDEFNALIKEKTFKNRQIILKPGEVAKYMWLIITGWTMSYVDKADKKIPYVFHGPGELIIEVKSFFRKAPSDVAIQAIEKTTLFCISYDDLFMLLKKYPYLYESLIDRLEDLEVSVQERLIQYLSLSAEERYAALLEERPEIVLKAPVEYVAAYLGFSRKTLNRIRDSHRKSRRRSP
;
A
#
# COMPACT_ATOMS: atom_id res chain seq x y z
N MET A 1 17.49 15.30 -6.76
CA MET A 1 16.27 15.71 -7.50
C MET A 1 15.05 15.05 -6.86
N LYS A 2 13.88 15.70 -6.83
CA LYS A 2 12.71 15.26 -6.04
C LYS A 2 12.21 13.84 -6.34
N ASN A 3 12.46 13.30 -7.53
CA ASN A 3 11.90 12.02 -7.99
C ASN A 3 12.85 10.82 -7.81
N ASP A 4 13.99 11.02 -7.15
CA ASP A 4 15.04 9.99 -7.04
C ASP A 4 14.53 8.69 -6.41
N LEU A 5 13.62 8.83 -5.45
CA LEU A 5 13.04 7.70 -4.73
C LEU A 5 12.22 6.81 -5.65
N PHE A 6 11.40 7.36 -6.55
CA PHE A 6 10.60 6.58 -7.50
C PHE A 6 11.46 5.73 -8.41
N ILE A 7 12.49 6.36 -8.95
CA ILE A 7 13.39 5.72 -9.89
C ILE A 7 14.19 4.66 -9.14
N ARG A 8 14.75 4.95 -7.96
CA ARG A 8 15.45 3.92 -7.17
C ARG A 8 14.55 2.73 -6.82
N THR A 9 13.30 2.97 -6.43
CA THR A 9 12.36 1.91 -6.07
C THR A 9 12.01 1.01 -7.25
N LEU A 10 11.93 1.54 -8.49
CA LEU A 10 11.56 0.76 -9.68
C LEU A 10 12.72 0.32 -10.58
N VAL A 11 13.89 0.92 -10.42
CA VAL A 11 15.04 0.72 -11.32
C VAL A 11 16.19 0.01 -10.59
N GLY A 12 16.18 -0.04 -9.25
CA GLY A 12 17.16 -0.77 -8.47
C GLY A 12 18.60 -0.38 -8.83
N ASP A 13 19.41 -1.39 -9.14
CA ASP A 13 20.84 -1.24 -9.45
C ASP A 13 21.11 -0.46 -10.74
N HIS A 14 20.13 -0.36 -11.64
CA HIS A 14 20.25 0.38 -12.90
C HIS A 14 20.02 1.89 -12.74
N TYR A 15 19.82 2.38 -11.51
CA TYR A 15 19.60 3.81 -11.22
C TYR A 15 20.76 4.69 -11.74
N SER A 16 21.95 4.15 -11.97
CA SER A 16 23.08 4.89 -12.53
C SER A 16 22.87 5.34 -13.98
N ASP A 17 21.98 4.70 -14.75
CA ASP A 17 21.65 5.09 -16.12
C ASP A 17 21.04 6.49 -16.16
N LYS A 18 21.78 7.45 -16.73
CA LYS A 18 21.34 8.85 -16.82
C LYS A 18 20.19 9.02 -17.82
N ALA A 19 20.23 8.33 -18.95
CA ALA A 19 19.20 8.47 -19.98
C ALA A 19 17.85 7.97 -19.46
N LEU A 20 17.86 6.79 -18.81
CA LEU A 20 16.68 6.25 -18.16
C LEU A 20 16.12 7.21 -17.09
N ARG A 21 17.00 7.77 -16.24
CA ARG A 21 16.59 8.73 -15.21
C ARG A 21 15.93 9.97 -15.80
N ASP A 22 16.52 10.55 -16.85
CA ASP A 22 15.97 11.74 -17.49
C ASP A 22 14.58 11.47 -18.10
N GLU A 23 14.38 10.29 -18.69
CA GLU A 23 13.08 9.86 -19.23
C GLU A 23 12.04 9.60 -18.15
N PHE A 24 12.39 8.86 -17.09
CA PHE A 24 11.48 8.67 -15.95
C PHE A 24 11.07 10.00 -15.35
N ASN A 25 12.00 10.94 -15.17
CA ASN A 25 11.71 12.26 -14.63
C ASN A 25 10.73 13.07 -15.50
N ALA A 26 10.75 12.88 -16.81
CA ALA A 26 9.82 13.54 -17.73
C ALA A 26 8.40 12.94 -17.67
N LEU A 27 8.27 11.67 -17.29
CA LEU A 27 7.01 10.92 -17.31
C LEU A 27 6.31 10.87 -15.93
N ILE A 28 7.08 10.89 -14.84
CA ILE A 28 6.54 10.86 -13.48
C ILE A 28 5.81 12.17 -13.16
N LYS A 29 4.66 12.06 -12.51
CA LYS A 29 3.89 13.20 -12.00
C LYS A 29 3.75 13.13 -10.49
N GLU A 30 3.89 14.27 -9.82
CA GLU A 30 3.58 14.41 -8.40
C GLU A 30 2.09 14.72 -8.22
N LYS A 31 1.44 14.04 -7.27
CA LYS A 31 0.08 14.36 -6.83
C LYS A 31 -0.02 14.35 -5.32
N THR A 32 -0.77 15.31 -4.77
CA THR A 32 -1.08 15.35 -3.34
C THR A 32 -2.57 15.17 -3.12
N PHE A 33 -2.90 14.29 -2.17
CA PHE A 33 -4.25 13.97 -1.75
C PHE A 33 -4.46 14.44 -0.31
N LYS A 34 -5.61 15.04 -0.04
CA LYS A 34 -6.03 15.41 1.31
C LYS A 34 -6.43 14.16 2.10
N ASN A 35 -6.45 14.29 3.43
CA ASN A 35 -7.00 13.23 4.28
C ASN A 35 -8.41 12.82 3.82
N ARG A 36 -8.65 11.51 3.74
CA ARG A 36 -9.90 10.87 3.26
C ARG A 36 -10.23 11.08 1.79
N GLN A 37 -9.35 11.71 1.01
CA GLN A 37 -9.57 11.84 -0.42
C GLN A 37 -9.39 10.48 -1.11
N ILE A 38 -10.32 10.17 -2.02
CA ILE A 38 -10.29 8.96 -2.82
C ILE A 38 -9.28 9.12 -3.96
N ILE A 39 -8.42 8.11 -4.13
CA ILE A 39 -7.41 8.00 -5.19
C ILE A 39 -7.94 7.16 -6.35
N LEU A 40 -8.65 6.07 -6.03
CA LEU A 40 -9.33 5.18 -6.98
C LEU A 40 -10.67 4.75 -6.38
N LYS A 41 -11.75 4.83 -7.15
CA LYS A 41 -13.07 4.30 -6.75
C LYS A 41 -13.30 2.90 -7.32
N PRO A 42 -14.13 2.08 -6.67
CA PRO A 42 -14.67 0.88 -7.28
C PRO A 42 -15.41 1.25 -8.58
N GLY A 43 -15.26 0.43 -9.61
CA GLY A 43 -15.81 0.68 -10.94
C GLY A 43 -14.95 1.58 -11.83
N GLU A 44 -13.96 2.29 -11.29
CA GLU A 44 -12.99 3.03 -12.10
C GLU A 44 -11.86 2.11 -12.59
N VAL A 45 -11.30 2.41 -13.76
CA VAL A 45 -10.08 1.74 -14.26
C VAL A 45 -8.86 2.47 -13.71
N ALA A 46 -7.98 1.75 -13.01
CA ALA A 46 -6.72 2.24 -12.49
C ALA A 46 -5.79 2.61 -13.66
N LYS A 47 -5.48 3.90 -13.80
CA LYS A 47 -4.64 4.42 -14.88
C LYS A 47 -3.17 4.55 -14.53
N TYR A 48 -2.86 4.49 -13.24
CA TYR A 48 -1.57 4.84 -12.69
C TYR A 48 -1.09 3.80 -11.68
N MET A 49 0.21 3.56 -11.71
CA MET A 49 0.96 2.99 -10.59
C MET A 49 1.52 4.15 -9.77
N TRP A 50 1.52 4.02 -8.44
CA TRP A 50 1.91 5.07 -7.52
C TRP A 50 3.04 4.63 -6.61
N LEU A 51 3.83 5.58 -6.12
CA LEU A 51 4.73 5.41 -4.99
C LEU A 51 4.40 6.47 -3.94
N ILE A 52 4.36 6.06 -2.68
CA ILE A 52 4.15 6.98 -1.57
C ILE A 52 5.44 7.68 -1.20
N ILE A 53 5.41 9.01 -1.20
CA ILE A 53 6.54 9.84 -0.77
C ILE A 53 6.35 10.29 0.67
N THR A 54 5.15 10.75 0.99
CA THR A 54 4.74 11.07 2.36
C THR A 54 3.27 10.72 2.56
N GLY A 55 2.89 10.48 3.80
CA GLY A 55 1.53 10.11 4.16
C GLY A 55 1.26 8.62 4.05
N TRP A 56 0.00 8.25 4.17
CA TRP A 56 -0.46 6.86 4.19
C TRP A 56 -1.74 6.71 3.37
N THR A 57 -1.94 5.51 2.84
CA THR A 57 -3.19 5.14 2.16
C THR A 57 -3.67 3.77 2.63
N MET A 58 -4.91 3.44 2.26
CA MET A 58 -5.45 2.10 2.44
C MET A 58 -6.17 1.67 1.16
N SER A 59 -6.04 0.39 0.83
CA SER A 59 -6.89 -0.30 -0.16
C SER A 59 -7.97 -1.08 0.59
N TYR A 60 -9.23 -0.91 0.21
CA TYR A 60 -10.37 -1.44 0.95
C TYR A 60 -11.52 -1.86 0.05
N VAL A 61 -12.37 -2.73 0.58
CA VAL A 61 -13.69 -3.06 0.03
C VAL A 61 -14.79 -2.44 0.91
N ASP A 62 -15.90 -2.08 0.29
CA ASP A 62 -17.10 -1.67 1.01
C ASP A 62 -17.96 -2.89 1.36
N LYS A 63 -18.33 -3.03 2.64
CA LYS A 63 -19.22 -4.08 3.14
C LYS A 63 -20.20 -3.50 4.15
N ALA A 64 -21.49 -3.45 3.78
CA ALA A 64 -22.58 -2.97 4.65
C ALA A 64 -22.21 -1.64 5.36
N ASP A 65 -21.91 -0.61 4.55
CA ASP A 65 -21.51 0.74 4.97
C ASP A 65 -20.19 0.84 5.75
N LYS A 66 -19.42 -0.25 5.81
CA LYS A 66 -18.09 -0.28 6.43
C LYS A 66 -17.01 -0.44 5.37
N LYS A 67 -15.95 0.34 5.53
CA LYS A 67 -14.70 0.16 4.79
C LYS A 67 -13.91 -0.93 5.49
N ILE A 68 -13.58 -1.99 4.76
CA ILE A 68 -12.72 -3.08 5.24
C ILE A 68 -11.39 -2.97 4.51
N PRO A 69 -10.37 -2.38 5.14
CA PRO A 69 -9.03 -2.36 4.57
C PRO A 69 -8.51 -3.79 4.47
N TYR A 70 -7.82 -4.08 3.38
CA TYR A 70 -7.07 -5.33 3.22
C TYR A 70 -5.57 -5.08 3.02
N VAL A 71 -5.16 -3.84 2.67
CA VAL A 71 -3.75 -3.41 2.66
C VAL A 71 -3.67 -1.94 3.12
N PHE A 72 -2.64 -1.63 3.91
CA PHE A 72 -2.19 -0.26 4.17
C PHE A 72 -0.88 -0.02 3.45
N HIS A 73 -0.72 1.19 2.92
CA HIS A 73 0.48 1.60 2.20
C HIS A 73 1.07 2.83 2.87
N GLY A 74 2.37 2.81 3.17
CA GLY A 74 3.16 3.88 3.76
C GLY A 74 4.30 4.36 2.86
N PRO A 75 5.13 5.32 3.32
CA PRO A 75 6.22 5.89 2.53
C PRO A 75 7.19 4.84 2.00
N GLY A 76 7.55 4.95 0.71
CA GLY A 76 8.41 4.00 0.00
C GLY A 76 7.68 2.80 -0.61
N GLU A 77 6.39 2.61 -0.30
CA GLU A 77 5.61 1.49 -0.83
C GLU A 77 4.88 1.86 -2.13
N LEU A 78 4.79 0.88 -3.03
CA LEU A 78 4.06 1.01 -4.30
C LEU A 78 2.58 0.73 -4.09
N ILE A 79 1.75 1.49 -4.79
CA ILE A 79 0.32 1.23 -4.89
C ILE A 79 0.00 0.85 -6.33
N ILE A 80 -0.50 -0.36 -6.50
CA ILE A 80 -1.00 -0.86 -7.77
C ILE A 80 -2.26 -1.69 -7.53
N GLU A 81 -3.34 -1.35 -8.23
CA GLU A 81 -4.49 -2.24 -8.34
C GLU A 81 -4.21 -3.16 -9.54
N VAL A 82 -3.67 -4.34 -9.25
CA VAL A 82 -3.08 -5.25 -10.25
C VAL A 82 -4.10 -5.63 -11.33
N LYS A 83 -5.31 -6.04 -10.94
CA LYS A 83 -6.36 -6.45 -11.88
C LYS A 83 -6.71 -5.29 -12.81
N SER A 84 -7.03 -4.15 -12.23
CA SER A 84 -7.54 -2.97 -12.94
C SER A 84 -6.47 -2.34 -13.81
N PHE A 85 -5.24 -2.19 -13.30
CA PHE A 85 -4.13 -1.57 -14.01
C PHE A 85 -3.66 -2.42 -15.20
N PHE A 86 -3.41 -3.72 -14.99
CA PHE A 86 -2.86 -4.57 -16.05
C PHE A 86 -3.92 -5.11 -17.03
N ARG A 87 -5.14 -5.39 -16.56
CA ARG A 87 -6.23 -5.88 -17.42
C ARG A 87 -7.10 -4.76 -17.98
N LYS A 88 -6.84 -3.50 -17.63
CA LYS A 88 -7.65 -2.34 -17.99
C LYS A 88 -9.13 -2.54 -17.63
N ALA A 89 -9.38 -3.22 -16.53
CA ALA A 89 -10.70 -3.59 -16.04
C ALA A 89 -11.16 -2.66 -14.91
N PRO A 90 -12.46 -2.50 -14.67
CA PRO A 90 -12.95 -1.82 -13.48
C PRO A 90 -12.40 -2.45 -12.19
N SER A 91 -11.97 -1.63 -11.25
CA SER A 91 -11.51 -2.08 -9.94
C SER A 91 -12.67 -2.53 -9.06
N ASP A 92 -12.44 -3.59 -8.28
CA ASP A 92 -13.39 -4.06 -7.26
C ASP A 92 -13.17 -3.37 -5.90
N VAL A 93 -12.07 -2.62 -5.78
CA VAL A 93 -11.61 -2.03 -4.53
C VAL A 93 -11.52 -0.51 -4.65
N ALA A 94 -11.42 0.14 -3.50
CA ALA A 94 -11.17 1.56 -3.40
C ALA A 94 -9.78 1.81 -2.82
N ILE A 95 -9.14 2.90 -3.24
CA ILE A 95 -7.88 3.38 -2.65
C ILE A 95 -8.13 4.78 -2.09
N GLN A 96 -7.76 5.02 -0.84
CA GLN A 96 -8.00 6.29 -0.16
C GLN A 96 -6.80 6.70 0.69
N ALA A 97 -6.49 8.00 0.69
CA ALA A 97 -5.54 8.58 1.63
C ALA A 97 -6.12 8.61 3.06
N ILE A 98 -5.33 8.19 4.06
CA ILE A 98 -5.75 8.22 5.48
C ILE A 98 -5.16 9.41 6.25
N GLU A 99 -4.23 10.13 5.61
CA GLU A 99 -3.73 11.45 6.01
C GLU A 99 -3.42 12.29 4.76
N LYS A 100 -2.78 13.46 4.89
CA LYS A 100 -2.29 14.18 3.71
C LYS A 100 -1.17 13.35 3.09
N THR A 101 -1.34 12.96 1.84
CA THR A 101 -0.44 12.01 1.17
C THR A 101 0.07 12.59 -0.14
N THR A 102 1.39 12.59 -0.32
CA THR A 102 2.03 12.95 -1.60
C THR A 102 2.55 11.69 -2.26
N LEU A 103 2.20 11.52 -3.53
CA LEU A 103 2.52 10.38 -4.37
C LEU A 103 3.26 10.83 -5.62
N PHE A 104 4.17 10.01 -6.09
CA PHE A 104 4.58 10.02 -7.50
C PHE A 104 3.77 8.98 -8.26
N CYS A 105 3.48 9.25 -9.53
CA CYS A 105 2.71 8.35 -10.37
C CYS A 105 3.25 8.29 -11.80
N ILE A 106 3.11 7.11 -12.39
CA ILE A 106 3.39 6.85 -13.80
C ILE A 106 2.15 6.20 -14.42
N SER A 107 1.80 6.59 -15.65
CA SER A 107 0.65 5.99 -16.33
C SER A 107 0.98 4.59 -16.83
N TYR A 108 -0.05 3.78 -17.09
CA TYR A 108 0.14 2.47 -17.74
C TYR A 108 0.94 2.59 -19.04
N ASP A 109 0.54 3.51 -19.93
CA ASP A 109 1.16 3.61 -21.25
C ASP A 109 2.62 4.08 -21.16
N ASP A 110 2.92 5.02 -20.26
CA ASP A 110 4.28 5.50 -20.02
C ASP A 110 5.17 4.41 -19.40
N LEU A 111 4.65 3.66 -18.42
CA LEU A 111 5.38 2.55 -17.81
C LEU A 111 5.72 1.48 -18.86
N PHE A 112 4.74 1.06 -19.65
CA PHE A 112 4.95 0.02 -20.66
C PHE A 112 5.81 0.48 -21.83
N MET A 113 5.84 1.78 -22.13
CA MET A 113 6.83 2.35 -23.05
C MET A 113 8.25 2.18 -22.51
N LEU A 114 8.49 2.53 -21.24
CA LEU A 114 9.79 2.38 -20.60
C LEU A 114 10.22 0.92 -20.51
N LEU A 115 9.32 0.02 -20.12
CA LEU A 115 9.58 -1.42 -20.04
C LEU A 115 10.01 -2.02 -21.39
N LYS A 116 9.38 -1.57 -22.50
CA LYS A 116 9.77 -2.00 -23.86
C LYS A 116 11.16 -1.51 -24.25
N LYS A 117 11.50 -0.29 -23.85
CA LYS A 117 12.77 0.35 -24.20
C LYS A 117 13.93 -0.14 -23.33
N TYR A 118 13.65 -0.43 -22.06
CA TYR A 118 14.61 -0.87 -21.05
C TYR A 118 14.12 -2.20 -20.43
N PRO A 119 14.32 -3.34 -21.11
CA PRO A 119 13.73 -4.61 -20.70
C PRO A 119 14.11 -5.09 -19.30
N TYR A 120 15.29 -4.72 -18.79
CA TYR A 120 15.73 -5.06 -17.42
C TYR A 120 14.79 -4.49 -16.33
N LEU A 121 13.99 -3.46 -16.64
CA LEU A 121 12.98 -2.94 -15.74
C LEU A 121 11.85 -3.93 -15.46
N TYR A 122 11.64 -4.94 -16.33
CA TYR A 122 10.66 -5.98 -16.08
C TYR A 122 11.01 -6.80 -14.84
N GLU A 123 12.28 -7.15 -14.65
CA GLU A 123 12.75 -7.92 -13.49
C GLU A 123 12.45 -7.13 -12.20
N SER A 124 12.86 -5.87 -12.16
CA SER A 124 12.59 -5.02 -11.00
C SER A 124 11.09 -4.83 -10.72
N LEU A 125 10.26 -4.68 -11.77
CA LEU A 125 8.81 -4.61 -11.61
C LEU A 125 8.23 -5.92 -11.07
N ILE A 126 8.72 -7.07 -11.54
CA ILE A 126 8.29 -8.39 -11.06
C ILE A 126 8.63 -8.56 -9.59
N ASP A 127 9.86 -8.24 -9.17
CA ASP A 127 10.28 -8.32 -7.76
C ASP A 127 9.34 -7.51 -6.85
N ARG A 128 8.96 -6.29 -7.28
CA ARG A 128 8.04 -5.45 -6.51
C ARG A 128 6.62 -6.01 -6.44
N LEU A 129 6.16 -6.68 -7.50
CA LEU A 129 4.85 -7.31 -7.52
C LEU A 129 4.85 -8.59 -6.67
N GLU A 130 5.96 -9.32 -6.63
CA GLU A 130 6.16 -10.47 -5.76
C GLU A 130 6.12 -10.06 -4.28
N ASP A 131 6.89 -9.04 -3.90
CA ASP A 131 6.87 -8.48 -2.53
C ASP A 131 5.43 -8.14 -2.07
N LEU A 132 4.66 -7.50 -2.97
CA LEU A 132 3.26 -7.13 -2.70
C LEU A 132 2.37 -8.37 -2.54
N GLU A 133 2.48 -9.34 -3.44
CA GLU A 133 1.66 -10.55 -3.42
C GLU A 133 1.97 -11.42 -2.19
N VAL A 134 3.26 -11.61 -1.86
CA VAL A 134 3.69 -12.33 -0.66
C VAL A 134 3.12 -11.67 0.59
N SER A 135 3.21 -10.35 0.70
CA SER A 135 2.64 -9.62 1.85
C SER A 135 1.12 -9.82 1.99
N VAL A 136 0.38 -9.79 0.88
CA VAL A 136 -1.07 -10.03 0.88
C VAL A 136 -1.38 -11.48 1.25
N GLN A 137 -0.61 -12.44 0.74
CA GLN A 137 -0.78 -13.87 1.00
C GLN A 137 -0.48 -14.22 2.46
N GLU A 138 0.64 -13.75 3.01
CA GLU A 138 0.99 -13.92 4.43
C GLU A 138 -0.11 -13.34 5.32
N ARG A 139 -0.61 -12.16 4.96
CA ARG A 139 -1.71 -11.53 5.70
C ARG A 139 -2.99 -12.36 5.67
N LEU A 140 -3.32 -12.95 4.52
CA LEU A 140 -4.46 -13.86 4.39
C LEU A 140 -4.26 -15.12 5.24
N ILE A 141 -3.07 -15.71 5.24
CA ILE A 141 -2.73 -16.87 6.05
C ILE A 141 -2.92 -16.54 7.54
N GLN A 142 -2.34 -15.44 8.03
CA GLN A 142 -2.54 -14.97 9.41
C GLN A 142 -4.02 -14.77 9.75
N TYR A 143 -4.80 -14.23 8.81
CA TYR A 143 -6.24 -14.04 9.01
C TYR A 143 -6.98 -15.36 9.24
N LEU A 144 -6.58 -16.41 8.51
CA LEU A 144 -7.20 -17.73 8.54
C LEU A 144 -6.70 -18.62 9.70
N SER A 145 -5.44 -18.46 10.13
CA SER A 145 -4.80 -19.35 11.09
C SER A 145 -4.71 -18.81 12.51
N LEU A 146 -4.64 -17.50 12.70
CA LEU A 146 -4.40 -16.87 14.01
C LEU A 146 -5.69 -16.39 14.69
N SER A 147 -5.70 -16.41 16.02
CA SER A 147 -6.72 -15.77 16.85
C SER A 147 -6.68 -14.23 16.75
N ALA A 148 -7.71 -13.55 17.26
CA ALA A 148 -7.78 -12.09 17.23
C ALA A 148 -6.62 -11.42 17.99
N GLU A 149 -6.28 -11.96 19.15
CA GLU A 149 -5.16 -11.53 19.98
C GLU A 149 -3.81 -11.72 19.26
N GLU A 150 -3.59 -12.86 18.64
CA GLU A 150 -2.37 -13.17 17.87
C GLU A 150 -2.24 -12.27 16.64
N ARG A 151 -3.33 -12.03 15.88
CA ARG A 151 -3.30 -11.11 14.73
C ARG A 151 -2.94 -9.68 15.13
N TYR A 152 -3.38 -9.24 16.31
CA TYR A 152 -3.00 -7.91 16.81
C TYR A 152 -1.53 -7.86 17.25
N ALA A 153 -1.03 -8.92 17.89
CA ALA A 153 0.38 -9.03 18.26
C ALA A 153 1.29 -9.04 17.02
N ALA A 154 0.98 -9.86 16.03
CA ALA A 154 1.70 -9.91 14.75
C ALA A 154 1.73 -8.53 14.08
N LEU A 155 0.59 -7.83 14.01
CA LEU A 155 0.54 -6.48 13.44
C LEU A 155 1.44 -5.47 14.19
N LEU A 156 1.55 -5.57 15.51
CA LEU A 156 2.42 -4.70 16.30
C LEU A 156 3.90 -4.98 16.10
N GLU A 157 4.25 -6.22 15.77
CA GLU A 157 5.63 -6.64 15.52
C GLU A 157 6.06 -6.31 14.09
N GLU A 158 5.23 -6.65 13.12
CA GLU A 158 5.54 -6.53 11.70
C GLU A 158 5.36 -5.09 11.18
N ARG A 159 4.25 -4.43 11.56
CA ARG A 159 3.86 -3.11 11.03
C ARG A 159 3.24 -2.20 12.11
N PRO A 160 3.96 -1.88 13.21
CA PRO A 160 3.46 -1.05 14.29
C PRO A 160 2.95 0.33 13.84
N GLU A 161 3.50 0.86 12.75
CA GLU A 161 3.13 2.14 12.17
C GLU A 161 1.66 2.18 11.71
N ILE A 162 1.08 1.05 11.28
CA ILE A 162 -0.36 0.98 10.94
C ILE A 162 -1.19 1.30 12.18
N VAL A 163 -0.83 0.74 13.33
CA VAL A 163 -1.55 0.98 14.60
C VAL A 163 -1.38 2.42 15.09
N LEU A 164 -0.25 3.06 14.78
CA LEU A 164 0.04 4.44 15.15
C LEU A 164 -0.66 5.47 14.24
N LYS A 165 -0.77 5.18 12.94
CA LYS A 165 -1.22 6.14 11.92
C LYS A 165 -2.67 5.97 11.52
N ALA A 166 -3.16 4.74 11.43
CA ALA A 166 -4.50 4.49 10.94
C ALA A 166 -5.56 4.75 12.02
N PRO A 167 -6.74 5.30 11.64
CA PRO A 167 -7.90 5.33 12.52
C PRO A 167 -8.20 3.96 13.12
N VAL A 168 -8.48 3.92 14.43
CA VAL A 168 -8.71 2.67 15.19
C VAL A 168 -9.82 1.80 14.58
N GLU A 169 -10.78 2.42 13.91
CA GLU A 169 -11.88 1.76 13.21
C GLU A 169 -11.37 0.91 12.03
N TYR A 170 -10.41 1.45 11.27
CA TYR A 170 -9.80 0.79 10.12
C TYR A 170 -8.85 -0.31 10.58
N VAL A 171 -8.10 -0.10 11.66
CA VAL A 171 -7.26 -1.15 12.26
C VAL A 171 -8.12 -2.32 12.73
N ALA A 172 -9.23 -2.05 13.42
CA ALA A 172 -10.14 -3.10 13.87
C ALA A 172 -10.73 -3.90 12.69
N ALA A 173 -11.21 -3.20 11.65
CA ALA A 173 -11.74 -3.82 10.45
C ALA A 173 -10.69 -4.65 9.70
N TYR A 174 -9.47 -4.14 9.55
CA TYR A 174 -8.33 -4.83 8.96
C TYR A 174 -7.95 -6.11 9.71
N LEU A 175 -8.10 -6.11 11.03
CA LEU A 175 -7.85 -7.29 11.87
C LEU A 175 -9.04 -8.26 11.94
N GLY A 176 -10.18 -7.93 11.33
CA GLY A 176 -11.36 -8.79 11.28
C GLY A 176 -12.19 -8.81 12.55
N PHE A 177 -12.13 -7.76 13.38
CA PHE A 177 -12.95 -7.69 14.59
C PHE A 177 -13.45 -6.29 14.92
N SER A 178 -14.39 -6.19 15.88
CA SER A 178 -15.01 -4.92 16.25
C SER A 178 -14.02 -3.98 16.96
N ARG A 179 -14.30 -2.67 16.93
CA ARG A 179 -13.57 -1.68 17.74
C ARG A 179 -13.56 -2.03 19.24
N LYS A 180 -14.68 -2.56 19.75
CA LYS A 180 -14.79 -3.02 21.15
C LYS A 180 -13.81 -4.16 21.44
N THR A 181 -13.70 -5.12 20.52
CA THR A 181 -12.74 -6.22 20.61
C THR A 181 -11.30 -5.69 20.60
N LEU A 182 -10.97 -4.77 19.68
CA LEU A 182 -9.64 -4.16 19.61
C LEU A 182 -9.27 -3.46 20.93
N ASN A 183 -10.17 -2.66 21.50
CA ASN A 183 -9.93 -1.97 22.76
C ASN A 183 -9.67 -2.96 23.91
N ARG A 184 -10.46 -4.04 24.01
CA ARG A 184 -10.25 -5.11 25.00
C ARG A 184 -8.85 -5.74 24.87
N ILE A 185 -8.44 -6.06 23.64
CA ILE A 185 -7.13 -6.66 23.36
C ILE A 185 -6.01 -5.69 23.75
N ARG A 186 -6.13 -4.41 23.40
CA ARG A 186 -5.15 -3.36 23.77
C ARG A 186 -5.00 -3.23 25.29
N ASP A 187 -6.09 -3.28 26.03
CA ASP A 187 -6.07 -3.21 27.49
C ASP A 187 -5.38 -4.43 28.12
N SER A 188 -5.68 -5.63 27.62
CA SER A 188 -4.99 -6.86 28.04
C SER A 188 -3.49 -6.80 27.75
N HIS A 189 -3.12 -6.38 26.54
CA HIS A 189 -1.73 -6.26 26.11
C HIS A 189 -0.94 -5.20 26.91
N ARG A 190 -1.59 -4.10 27.33
CA ARG A 190 -0.95 -3.10 28.20
C ARG A 190 -0.72 -3.65 29.63
N LYS A 191 -1.64 -4.48 30.13
CA LYS A 191 -1.53 -5.11 31.45
C LYS A 191 -0.45 -6.20 31.48
N SER A 192 -0.27 -6.98 30.41
CA SER A 192 0.79 -8.00 30.34
C SER A 192 2.18 -7.36 30.32
N ARG A 193 2.41 -6.32 29.50
CA ARG A 193 3.69 -5.60 29.46
C ARG A 193 4.10 -4.92 30.78
N ARG A 194 3.14 -4.55 31.62
CA ARG A 194 3.41 -3.98 32.96
C ARG A 194 3.74 -5.03 34.02
N ARG A 195 3.52 -6.32 33.72
CA ARG A 195 3.74 -7.45 34.65
C ARG A 195 4.99 -8.27 34.28
N SER A 196 5.62 -7.99 33.14
CA SER A 196 6.93 -8.54 32.79
C SER A 196 8.02 -7.80 33.57
N PRO A 197 8.85 -8.49 34.37
CA PRO A 197 9.90 -7.89 35.19
C PRO A 197 11.01 -7.22 34.37
#